data_AF-A0A257IRV2-F1
#
_entry.id   AF-A0A257IRV2-F1
#
_cell.length_a   1.000
_cell.length_b   1.000
_cell.length_c   1.000
_cell.angle_alpha   90.00
_cell.angle_beta   90.00
_cell.angle_gamma   90.00
#
_symmetry.space_group_name_H-M   'P 1'
#
loop_
_entity.id
_entity.type
_entity.pdbx_description
1 polymer ?
#
loop_
_entity_poly.entity_id
_entity_poly.type
_entity_poly.pdbx_seq_one_letter_code
_entity_poly.pdbx_strand_id
1 'polypeptide(L)'
;MQKLKLLLLLLPITLNFASCVNEKYISSDFKKSNNNKHIGIVTPASKVDFIEEKNEFQVDDDLSKKAIDVVYHSISEMVGYQKSKEQIIVDFTTLDILYEELFKLETLIIQAPSRKDRNRLIKSYHLSETMLNVLEDNKVDQLIISYQQGFTRTKPNFRTQTAKGVGVGILTLGVYMPMPIKASSKIYVWTIDYQTKKIVFHNKNLSYIEPLDSKEISNQICNLFEGFYTYKSQNGSCYHY
;
A
#
# COMPACT_ATOMS: atom_id res chain seq x y z
N MET A 1 22.42 45.61 -32.57
CA MET A 1 21.74 44.29 -32.65
C MET A 1 22.57 43.21 -31.96
N GLN A 2 22.60 43.14 -30.62
CA GLN A 2 23.33 42.06 -29.93
C GLN A 2 22.93 41.81 -28.46
N LYS A 3 21.78 42.33 -28.00
CA LYS A 3 21.29 42.10 -26.62
C LYS A 3 19.94 41.37 -26.55
N LEU A 4 19.51 40.74 -27.65
CA LEU A 4 18.19 40.08 -27.76
C LEU A 4 18.29 38.59 -28.12
N LYS A 5 19.40 37.92 -27.79
CA LYS A 5 19.56 36.46 -27.96
C LYS A 5 19.90 35.71 -26.67
N LEU A 6 20.20 36.41 -25.58
CA LEU A 6 20.55 35.78 -24.30
C LEU A 6 19.38 35.66 -23.31
N LEU A 7 18.16 36.01 -23.73
CA LEU A 7 16.95 35.89 -22.89
C LEU A 7 16.12 34.63 -23.22
N LEU A 8 16.51 33.85 -24.22
CA LEU A 8 15.81 32.63 -24.67
C LEU A 8 16.46 31.33 -24.16
N LEU A 9 17.48 31.45 -23.30
CA LEU A 9 18.17 30.32 -22.64
C LEU A 9 17.68 30.09 -21.20
N LEU A 10 16.67 30.82 -20.75
CA LEU A 10 15.87 30.51 -19.57
C LEU A 10 14.65 29.70 -19.99
N LEU A 11 14.90 28.56 -20.65
CA LEU A 11 13.88 27.52 -20.75
C LEU A 11 13.60 27.08 -19.31
N PRO A 12 12.35 27.15 -18.82
CA PRO A 12 12.06 26.71 -17.47
C PRO A 12 12.37 25.21 -17.45
N ILE A 13 13.41 24.85 -16.69
CA ILE A 13 13.55 23.51 -16.12
C ILE A 13 12.31 23.37 -15.24
N THR A 14 11.21 22.95 -15.85
CA THR A 14 10.07 22.42 -15.14
C THR A 14 10.61 21.16 -14.48
N LEU A 15 11.04 21.33 -13.23
CA LEU A 15 11.14 20.23 -12.29
C LEU A 15 9.78 19.54 -12.34
N ASN A 16 9.70 18.47 -13.11
CA ASN A 16 8.74 17.42 -12.90
C ASN A 16 9.09 16.83 -11.53
N PHE A 17 8.66 17.51 -10.47
CA PHE A 17 8.49 16.90 -9.18
C PHE A 17 7.63 15.68 -9.44
N ALA A 18 8.26 14.50 -9.37
CA ALA A 18 7.57 13.23 -9.33
C ALA A 18 6.55 13.36 -8.21
N SER A 19 5.31 13.61 -8.58
CA SER A 19 4.21 13.60 -7.63
C SER A 19 4.23 12.21 -7.00
N CYS A 20 4.11 12.16 -5.68
CA CYS A 20 3.71 10.93 -4.99
C CYS A 20 2.32 10.58 -5.53
N VAL A 21 2.27 9.88 -6.66
CA VAL A 21 1.02 9.46 -7.28
C VAL A 21 0.48 8.35 -6.38
N ASN A 22 -0.55 8.68 -5.60
CA ASN A 22 -1.39 7.66 -4.96
C ASN A 22 -2.06 6.87 -6.11
N GLU A 23 -1.56 5.67 -6.38
CA GLU A 23 -2.01 4.84 -7.50
C GLU A 23 -3.30 4.09 -7.12
N LYS A 24 -4.39 4.84 -7.05
CA LYS A 24 -5.70 4.30 -6.70
C LYS A 24 -6.47 3.88 -7.94
N TYR A 25 -6.91 2.63 -7.93
CA TYR A 25 -7.86 2.07 -8.87
C TYR A 25 -9.18 1.74 -8.18
N ILE A 26 -10.27 2.25 -8.74
CA ILE A 26 -11.63 1.83 -8.41
C ILE A 26 -12.31 1.44 -9.71
N SER A 27 -12.95 0.28 -9.73
CA SER A 27 -13.80 -0.10 -10.87
C SER A 27 -14.90 0.94 -11.07
N SER A 28 -15.16 1.32 -12.33
CA SER A 28 -16.18 2.33 -12.67
C SER A 28 -17.57 1.99 -12.15
N ASP A 29 -17.82 0.70 -11.93
CA ASP A 29 -19.11 0.14 -11.60
C ASP A 29 -19.35 0.15 -10.09
N PHE A 30 -18.33 0.50 -9.29
CA PHE A 30 -18.38 0.59 -7.84
C PHE A 30 -17.84 1.94 -7.36
N LYS A 31 -18.66 3.00 -7.43
CA LYS A 31 -18.24 4.32 -6.92
C LYS A 31 -18.07 4.36 -5.40
N LYS A 32 -18.80 3.52 -4.66
CA LYS A 32 -18.73 3.33 -3.20
C LYS A 32 -19.14 1.89 -2.89
N SER A 33 -18.59 1.27 -1.86
CA SER A 33 -19.17 0.03 -1.37
C SER A 33 -20.53 0.32 -0.73
N ASN A 34 -21.54 -0.50 -1.06
CA ASN A 34 -22.91 -0.31 -0.57
C ASN A 34 -23.05 -0.82 0.87
N ASN A 35 -24.02 -0.31 1.62
CA ASN A 35 -24.14 -0.54 3.06
C ASN A 35 -24.54 -1.96 3.49
N ASN A 36 -24.97 -2.82 2.55
CA ASN A 36 -25.50 -4.15 2.86
C ASN A 36 -24.59 -5.30 2.43
N LYS A 37 -23.28 -5.06 2.24
CA LYS A 37 -22.34 -6.12 1.85
C LYS A 37 -21.64 -6.74 3.07
N HIS A 38 -21.59 -8.06 3.13
CA HIS A 38 -20.76 -8.80 4.06
C HIS A 38 -19.33 -8.88 3.52
N ILE A 39 -18.37 -8.38 4.29
CA ILE A 39 -17.00 -8.22 3.83
C ILE A 39 -16.12 -9.19 4.61
N GLY A 40 -15.47 -10.10 3.91
CA GLY A 40 -14.42 -10.94 4.45
C GLY A 40 -13.07 -10.25 4.35
N ILE A 41 -12.25 -10.39 5.39
CA ILE A 41 -10.85 -9.92 5.36
C ILE A 41 -9.98 -11.17 5.53
N VAL A 42 -9.24 -11.53 4.48
CA VAL A 42 -8.22 -12.58 4.60
C VAL A 42 -7.13 -12.09 5.53
N THR A 43 -6.62 -12.98 6.38
CA THR A 43 -5.45 -12.70 7.23
C THR A 43 -4.36 -11.98 6.42
N PRO A 44 -4.02 -10.73 6.76
CA PRO A 44 -2.99 -10.00 6.04
C PRO A 44 -1.66 -10.74 6.10
N ALA A 45 -0.87 -10.66 5.04
CA ALA A 45 0.53 -11.04 5.10
C ALA A 45 1.37 -9.77 5.29
N SER A 46 2.40 -9.89 6.12
CA SER A 46 3.29 -8.78 6.43
C SER A 46 4.74 -9.21 6.40
N LYS A 47 5.59 -8.36 5.83
CA LYS A 47 7.04 -8.47 5.89
C LYS A 47 7.60 -7.18 6.45
N VAL A 48 7.97 -7.21 7.72
CA VAL A 48 8.62 -6.09 8.40
C VAL A 48 10.09 -6.45 8.62
N ASP A 49 10.95 -5.68 7.98
CA ASP A 49 12.38 -5.81 8.18
C ASP A 49 12.84 -4.96 9.38
N PHE A 50 13.75 -5.48 10.18
CA PHE A 50 14.50 -4.72 11.15
C PHE A 50 15.85 -4.34 10.54
N ILE A 51 16.22 -3.05 10.65
CA ILE A 51 17.52 -2.59 10.17
C ILE A 51 18.45 -2.34 11.34
N GLU A 52 19.46 -3.18 11.47
CA GLU A 52 20.53 -3.07 12.46
C GLU A 52 21.55 -1.96 12.10
N GLU A 53 22.49 -1.69 13.02
CA GLU A 53 23.53 -0.64 12.91
C GLU A 53 24.37 -0.69 11.63
N LYS A 54 24.45 -1.87 10.97
CA LYS A 54 25.17 -2.08 9.70
C LYS A 54 24.33 -1.80 8.45
N ASN A 55 23.09 -1.34 8.59
CA ASN A 55 22.14 -1.11 7.50
C ASN A 55 21.75 -2.36 6.69
N GLU A 56 21.87 -3.54 7.30
CA GLU A 56 21.39 -4.79 6.72
C GLU A 56 19.90 -4.95 7.08
N PHE A 57 19.08 -5.26 6.07
CA PHE A 57 17.68 -5.59 6.26
C PHE A 57 17.57 -7.06 6.66
N GLN A 58 17.05 -7.32 7.85
CA GLN A 58 16.74 -8.67 8.29
C GLN A 58 15.24 -8.77 8.54
N VAL A 59 14.59 -9.77 7.97
CA VAL A 59 13.17 -10.03 8.23
C VAL A 59 13.03 -10.36 9.71
N ASP A 60 12.11 -9.67 10.38
CA ASP A 60 11.79 -9.94 11.77
C ASP A 60 10.39 -10.54 11.84
N ASP A 61 10.32 -11.82 12.18
CA ASP A 61 9.07 -12.58 12.22
C ASP A 61 8.11 -12.08 13.31
N ASP A 62 8.64 -11.60 14.44
CA ASP A 62 7.82 -11.10 15.55
C ASP A 62 7.24 -9.73 15.24
N LEU A 63 8.01 -8.84 14.60
CA LEU A 63 7.50 -7.58 14.08
C LEU A 63 6.50 -7.82 12.95
N SER A 64 6.77 -8.78 12.06
CA SER A 64 5.87 -9.14 10.97
C SER A 64 4.52 -9.64 11.49
N LYS A 65 4.51 -10.51 12.51
CA LYS A 65 3.27 -10.97 13.18
C LYS A 65 2.48 -9.82 13.81
N LYS A 66 3.14 -8.93 14.54
CA LYS A 66 2.47 -7.75 15.14
C LYS A 66 1.88 -6.83 14.08
N ALA A 67 2.57 -6.69 12.95
CA ALA A 67 2.08 -5.91 11.81
C ALA A 67 0.80 -6.50 11.21
N ILE A 68 0.68 -7.83 11.12
CA ILE A 68 -0.55 -8.50 10.66
C ILE A 68 -1.75 -8.06 11.52
N ASP A 69 -1.59 -8.10 12.85
CA ASP A 69 -2.65 -7.72 13.78
C ASP A 69 -3.03 -6.25 13.60
N VAL A 70 -2.04 -5.34 13.54
CA VAL A 70 -2.29 -3.90 13.37
C VAL A 70 -3.03 -3.63 12.07
N VAL A 71 -2.57 -4.21 10.95
CA VAL A 71 -3.20 -4.03 9.64
C VAL A 71 -4.61 -4.60 9.61
N TYR A 72 -4.83 -5.79 10.16
CA TYR A 72 -6.15 -6.41 10.22
C TYR A 72 -7.16 -5.54 10.98
N HIS A 73 -6.80 -5.10 12.18
CA HIS A 73 -7.68 -4.27 13.01
C HIS A 73 -7.96 -2.92 12.33
N SER A 74 -6.96 -2.28 11.75
CA SER A 74 -7.13 -1.03 11.00
C SER A 74 -8.03 -1.21 9.76
N ILE A 75 -7.93 -2.33 9.02
CA ILE A 75 -8.84 -2.61 7.90
C ILE A 75 -10.27 -2.83 8.40
N SER A 76 -10.44 -3.65 9.43
CA SER A 76 -11.76 -3.96 10.01
C SER A 76 -12.46 -2.69 10.52
N GLU A 77 -11.71 -1.78 11.19
CA GLU A 77 -12.19 -0.47 11.61
C GLU A 77 -12.63 0.40 10.43
N MET A 78 -11.81 0.50 9.38
CA MET A 78 -12.06 1.36 8.21
C MET A 78 -13.16 0.83 7.28
N VAL A 79 -13.43 -0.47 7.33
CA VAL A 79 -14.57 -1.09 6.63
C VAL A 79 -15.85 -0.99 7.48
N GLY A 80 -15.70 -0.87 8.80
CA GLY A 80 -16.75 -0.91 9.80
C GLY A 80 -16.92 -2.33 10.35
N TYR A 81 -16.70 -2.47 11.67
CA TYR A 81 -16.73 -3.77 12.37
C TYR A 81 -18.03 -4.55 12.14
N GLN A 82 -19.17 -3.86 12.01
CA GLN A 82 -20.46 -4.50 11.72
C GLN A 82 -20.56 -5.11 10.30
N LYS A 83 -19.75 -4.64 9.35
CA LYS A 83 -19.72 -5.12 7.95
C LYS A 83 -18.64 -6.19 7.75
N SER A 84 -17.53 -6.10 8.50
CA SER A 84 -16.50 -7.13 8.46
C SER A 84 -16.98 -8.39 9.18
N LYS A 85 -17.04 -9.51 8.47
CA LYS A 85 -17.06 -10.83 9.13
C LYS A 85 -15.76 -11.03 9.91
N GLU A 86 -15.76 -12.03 10.79
CA GLU A 86 -14.54 -12.54 11.41
C GLU A 86 -13.45 -12.77 10.35
N GLN A 87 -12.20 -12.61 10.79
CA GLN A 87 -11.01 -12.83 9.98
C GLN A 87 -11.11 -14.16 9.24
N ILE A 88 -10.95 -14.11 7.92
CA ILE A 88 -10.88 -15.31 7.10
C ILE A 88 -9.47 -15.87 7.21
N ILE A 89 -9.37 -17.03 7.84
CA ILE A 89 -8.14 -17.81 7.94
C ILE A 89 -8.22 -18.89 6.86
N VAL A 90 -7.24 -18.88 5.96
CA VAL A 90 -7.07 -19.90 4.92
C VAL A 90 -5.80 -20.70 5.18
N ASP A 91 -5.68 -21.89 4.61
CA ASP A 91 -4.46 -22.67 4.67
C ASP A 91 -3.32 -22.00 3.88
N PHE A 92 -2.07 -22.43 4.16
CA PHE A 92 -0.88 -21.85 3.53
C PHE A 92 -0.87 -22.00 2.00
N THR A 93 -1.36 -23.11 1.45
CA THR A 93 -1.39 -23.33 0.00
C THR A 93 -2.35 -22.37 -0.67
N THR A 94 -3.56 -22.20 -0.11
CA THR A 94 -4.52 -21.20 -0.59
C THR A 94 -3.93 -19.80 -0.49
N LEU A 95 -3.29 -19.45 0.64
CA LEU A 95 -2.69 -18.13 0.85
C LEU A 95 -1.59 -17.82 -0.19
N ASP A 96 -0.70 -18.78 -0.46
CA ASP A 96 0.38 -18.64 -1.42
C ASP A 96 -0.17 -18.40 -2.83
N ILE A 97 -1.19 -19.16 -3.25
CA ILE A 97 -1.85 -18.98 -4.55
C ILE A 97 -2.45 -17.56 -4.65
N LEU A 98 -3.16 -17.10 -3.62
CA LEU A 98 -3.77 -15.77 -3.60
C LEU A 98 -2.71 -14.68 -3.81
N TYR A 99 -1.62 -14.71 -3.04
CA TYR A 99 -0.57 -13.68 -3.16
C TYR A 99 0.22 -13.79 -4.46
N GLU A 100 0.56 -14.99 -4.92
CA GLU A 100 1.28 -15.19 -6.18
C GLU A 100 0.50 -14.57 -7.34
N GLU A 101 -0.80 -14.81 -7.43
CA GLU A 101 -1.66 -14.25 -8.46
C GLU A 101 -1.78 -12.71 -8.35
N LEU A 102 -2.00 -12.18 -7.15
CA LEU A 102 -2.13 -10.74 -6.94
C LEU A 102 -0.81 -10.01 -7.23
N PHE A 103 0.35 -10.59 -6.90
CA PHE A 103 1.65 -10.00 -7.24
C PHE A 103 2.01 -10.14 -8.71
N LYS A 104 1.58 -11.21 -9.38
CA LYS A 104 1.65 -11.29 -10.85
C LYS A 104 0.84 -10.17 -11.49
N LEU A 105 -0.39 -9.95 -11.03
CA LEU A 105 -1.22 -8.83 -11.50
C LEU A 105 -0.56 -7.47 -11.20
N GLU A 106 -0.03 -7.28 -10.00
CA GLU A 106 0.65 -6.02 -9.63
C GLU A 106 1.87 -5.76 -10.51
N THR A 107 2.63 -6.80 -10.87
CA THR A 107 3.74 -6.69 -11.81
C THR A 107 3.26 -6.17 -13.17
N LEU A 108 2.15 -6.69 -13.68
CA LEU A 108 1.53 -6.21 -14.92
C LEU A 108 1.04 -4.76 -14.80
N ILE A 109 0.45 -4.38 -13.67
CA ILE A 109 0.00 -3.00 -13.40
C ILE A 109 1.18 -2.03 -13.40
N ILE A 110 2.30 -2.40 -12.77
CA ILE A 110 3.51 -1.56 -12.73
C ILE A 110 4.10 -1.39 -14.13
N GLN A 111 4.12 -2.46 -14.93
CA GLN A 111 4.65 -2.44 -16.30
C GLN A 111 3.74 -1.70 -17.30
N ALA A 112 2.47 -1.49 -16.96
CA ALA A 112 1.54 -0.80 -17.84
C ALA A 112 1.88 0.70 -18.00
N PRO A 113 1.95 1.21 -19.24
CA PRO A 113 2.54 2.52 -19.54
C PRO A 113 1.63 3.70 -19.19
N SER A 114 0.33 3.46 -19.03
CA SER A 114 -0.63 4.52 -18.70
C SER A 114 -1.65 4.08 -17.65
N ARG A 115 -2.25 5.06 -16.98
CA ARG A 115 -3.38 4.81 -16.06
C ARG A 115 -4.55 4.11 -16.75
N LYS A 116 -4.80 4.40 -18.03
CA LYS A 116 -5.87 3.74 -18.80
C LYS A 116 -5.57 2.25 -18.99
N ASP A 117 -4.32 1.90 -19.27
CA ASP A 117 -3.89 0.51 -19.44
C ASP A 117 -3.95 -0.27 -18.12
N ARG A 118 -3.50 0.35 -17.02
CA ARG A 118 -3.64 -0.20 -15.65
C ARG A 118 -5.10 -0.49 -15.30
N ASN A 119 -5.98 0.49 -15.55
CA ASN A 119 -7.40 0.33 -15.33
C ASN A 119 -7.98 -0.80 -16.19
N ARG A 120 -7.56 -0.92 -17.46
CA ARG A 120 -8.01 -2.00 -18.34
C ARG A 120 -7.59 -3.36 -17.79
N LEU A 121 -6.33 -3.52 -17.39
CA LEU A 121 -5.80 -4.77 -16.82
C LEU A 121 -6.63 -5.24 -15.62
N ILE A 122 -6.94 -4.34 -14.69
CA ILE A 122 -7.72 -4.71 -13.49
C ILE A 122 -9.17 -5.07 -13.87
N LYS A 123 -9.79 -4.35 -14.82
CA LYS A 123 -11.16 -4.66 -15.29
C LYS A 123 -11.27 -5.99 -16.01
N SER A 124 -10.25 -6.36 -16.77
CA SER A 124 -10.21 -7.60 -17.56
C SER A 124 -9.59 -8.77 -16.80
N TYR A 125 -9.11 -8.56 -15.58
CA TYR A 125 -8.52 -9.63 -14.79
C TYR A 125 -9.59 -10.65 -14.42
N HIS A 126 -9.35 -11.90 -14.81
CA HIS A 126 -10.18 -13.02 -14.44
C HIS A 126 -9.68 -13.60 -13.13
N LEU A 127 -10.56 -13.67 -12.14
CA LEU A 127 -10.25 -14.31 -10.87
C LEU A 127 -10.05 -15.81 -11.07
N SER A 128 -9.11 -16.38 -10.32
CA SER A 128 -8.96 -17.83 -10.26
C SER A 128 -10.12 -18.48 -9.51
N GLU A 129 -10.27 -19.78 -9.75
CA GLU A 129 -11.22 -20.60 -9.00
C GLU A 129 -10.92 -20.58 -7.50
N THR A 130 -9.64 -20.59 -7.10
CA THR A 130 -9.23 -20.46 -5.70
C THR A 130 -9.74 -19.17 -5.06
N MET A 131 -9.59 -18.01 -5.72
CA MET A 131 -10.13 -16.74 -5.20
C MET A 131 -11.65 -16.77 -5.06
N LEU A 132 -12.34 -17.38 -6.02
CA LEU A 132 -13.80 -17.51 -6.00
C LEU A 132 -14.30 -18.45 -4.90
N ASN A 133 -13.63 -19.57 -4.69
CA ASN A 133 -13.97 -20.54 -3.65
C ASN A 133 -13.83 -19.91 -2.25
N VAL A 134 -12.79 -19.10 -2.01
CA VAL A 134 -12.64 -18.39 -0.73
C VAL A 134 -13.84 -17.47 -0.44
N LEU A 135 -14.40 -16.78 -1.46
CA LEU A 135 -15.61 -15.98 -1.28
C LEU A 135 -16.84 -16.85 -0.97
N GLU A 136 -17.00 -17.95 -1.72
CA GLU A 136 -18.16 -18.85 -1.63
C GLU A 136 -18.19 -19.61 -0.29
N ASP A 137 -17.08 -20.24 0.08
CA ASP A 137 -16.93 -21.03 1.31
C ASP A 137 -17.17 -20.19 2.56
N ASN A 138 -16.70 -18.94 2.55
CA ASN A 138 -16.86 -18.01 3.66
C ASN A 138 -18.18 -17.22 3.61
N LYS A 139 -18.97 -17.39 2.54
CA LYS A 139 -20.27 -16.72 2.33
C LYS A 139 -20.15 -15.21 2.51
N VAL A 140 -19.23 -14.58 1.77
CA VAL A 140 -18.98 -13.14 1.78
C VAL A 140 -19.24 -12.52 0.41
N ASP A 141 -19.79 -11.32 0.40
CA ASP A 141 -20.06 -10.58 -0.83
C ASP A 141 -18.78 -9.97 -1.41
N GLN A 142 -17.86 -9.58 -0.53
CA GLN A 142 -16.57 -9.04 -0.89
C GLN A 142 -15.45 -9.66 -0.06
N LEU A 143 -14.28 -9.79 -0.66
CA LEU A 143 -13.08 -10.29 -0.02
C LEU A 143 -11.98 -9.24 -0.12
N ILE A 144 -11.44 -8.83 1.02
CA ILE A 144 -10.27 -7.96 1.11
C ILE A 144 -9.04 -8.82 1.34
N ILE A 145 -8.04 -8.62 0.48
CA ILE A 145 -6.70 -9.22 0.63
C ILE A 145 -5.73 -8.05 0.72
N SER A 146 -4.79 -8.12 1.68
CA SER A 146 -3.85 -7.04 1.92
C SER A 146 -2.47 -7.56 2.25
N TYR A 147 -1.45 -6.81 1.83
CA TYR A 147 -0.05 -7.12 2.10
C TYR A 147 0.67 -5.87 2.60
N GLN A 148 1.37 -5.98 3.72
CA GLN A 148 2.24 -4.92 4.22
C GLN A 148 3.71 -5.30 4.02
N GLN A 149 4.48 -4.36 3.47
CA GLN A 149 5.94 -4.40 3.48
C GLN A 149 6.46 -3.15 4.18
N GLY A 150 7.37 -3.31 5.13
CA GLY A 150 7.92 -2.15 5.84
C GLY A 150 9.24 -2.45 6.50
N PHE A 151 9.80 -1.43 7.16
CA PHE A 151 10.94 -1.62 8.03
C PHE A 151 10.94 -0.63 9.18
N THR A 152 11.54 -1.04 10.31
CA THR A 152 11.79 -0.17 11.47
C THR A 152 13.29 -0.10 11.81
N ARG A 153 13.67 0.88 12.65
CA ARG A 153 15.05 1.21 13.06
C ARG A 153 15.08 1.67 14.51
N THR A 154 16.15 1.40 15.26
CA THR A 154 16.29 1.87 16.67
C THR A 154 16.68 3.36 16.79
N LYS A 155 16.11 4.03 17.81
CA LYS A 155 16.34 5.46 18.15
C LYS A 155 17.81 5.90 18.41
N PRO A 156 18.73 5.09 18.97
CA PRO A 156 20.13 5.52 19.18
C PRO A 156 20.87 5.80 17.85
N ASN A 157 20.39 5.23 16.75
CA ASN A 157 21.00 5.29 15.42
C ASN A 157 20.69 6.61 14.67
N PHE A 158 19.66 7.36 15.10
CA PHE A 158 19.19 8.58 14.43
C PHE A 158 20.17 9.75 14.53
N ARG A 159 20.81 9.95 15.70
CA ARG A 159 21.80 11.02 15.92
C ARG A 159 23.15 10.70 15.29
N THR A 160 23.60 9.45 15.38
CA THR A 160 24.93 9.03 14.94
C THR A 160 25.03 8.90 13.42
N GLN A 161 23.96 8.49 12.72
CA GLN A 161 23.96 8.39 11.25
C GLN A 161 23.73 9.72 10.54
N THR A 162 22.99 10.65 11.13
CA THR A 162 22.87 12.02 10.57
C THR A 162 24.25 12.70 10.52
N ALA A 163 25.10 12.47 11.53
CA ALA A 163 26.48 12.95 11.54
C ALA A 163 27.38 12.24 10.50
N LYS A 164 27.22 10.91 10.33
CA LYS A 164 27.99 10.14 9.33
C LYS A 164 27.58 10.47 7.88
N GLY A 165 26.31 10.77 7.61
CA GLY A 165 25.83 11.17 6.29
C GLY A 165 26.43 12.50 5.79
N VAL A 166 26.68 13.44 6.70
CA VAL A 166 27.38 14.71 6.39
C VAL A 166 28.88 14.47 6.16
N GLY A 167 29.50 13.56 6.91
CA GLY A 167 30.93 13.22 6.77
C GLY A 167 31.26 12.43 5.50
N VAL A 168 30.43 11.45 5.12
CA VAL A 168 30.65 10.61 3.92
C VAL A 168 30.36 11.40 2.64
N GLY A 169 29.37 12.29 2.62
CA GLY A 169 29.05 13.12 1.44
C GLY A 169 30.17 14.09 1.02
N ILE A 170 31.05 14.50 1.95
CA ILE A 170 32.23 15.32 1.66
C ILE A 170 33.41 14.46 1.18
N LEU A 171 33.53 13.22 1.67
CA LEU A 171 34.66 12.33 1.36
C LEU A 171 34.47 11.46 0.11
N THR A 172 33.24 11.23 -0.36
CA THR A 172 32.98 10.31 -1.50
C THR A 172 32.72 10.99 -2.85
N LEU A 173 33.08 12.27 -3.03
CA LEU A 173 32.98 12.99 -4.32
C LEU A 173 31.64 12.78 -5.05
N GLY A 174 30.52 12.75 -4.33
CA GLY A 174 29.18 12.80 -4.93
C GLY A 174 28.46 11.48 -5.19
N VAL A 175 28.96 10.32 -4.75
CA VAL A 175 28.13 9.10 -4.73
C VAL A 175 27.25 9.11 -3.48
N TYR A 176 26.12 9.81 -3.57
CA TYR A 176 25.06 9.84 -2.58
C TYR A 176 24.20 8.59 -2.72
N MET A 177 24.39 7.58 -1.85
CA MET A 177 23.37 6.55 -1.66
C MET A 177 22.37 7.06 -0.62
N PRO A 178 21.11 7.36 -1.00
CA PRO A 178 20.09 7.78 -0.04
C PRO A 178 19.81 6.62 0.92
N MET A 179 20.39 6.67 2.11
CA MET A 179 19.99 5.77 3.19
C MET A 179 18.63 6.27 3.71
N PRO A 180 17.60 5.42 3.79
CA PRO A 180 16.32 5.85 4.31
C PRO A 180 16.46 6.28 5.78
N ILE A 181 16.26 7.57 6.03
CA ILE A 181 16.47 8.19 7.36
C ILE A 181 15.34 7.82 8.34
N LYS A 182 14.20 7.32 7.83
CA LYS A 182 12.97 7.05 8.59
C LYS A 182 12.43 5.65 8.27
N ALA A 183 11.70 5.06 9.22
CA ALA A 183 10.91 3.85 9.00
C ALA A 183 9.94 4.02 7.82
N SER A 184 9.50 2.91 7.25
CA SER A 184 8.51 2.94 6.17
C SER A 184 7.49 1.83 6.29
N SER A 185 6.31 2.10 5.74
CA SER A 185 5.21 1.16 5.59
C SER A 185 4.63 1.30 4.18
N LYS A 186 4.57 0.19 3.47
CA LYS A 186 3.93 0.05 2.17
C LYS A 186 2.82 -0.98 2.28
N ILE A 187 1.59 -0.55 2.06
CA ILE A 187 0.43 -1.45 2.12
C ILE A 187 -0.19 -1.54 0.74
N TYR A 188 -0.47 -2.76 0.33
CA TYR A 188 -1.26 -3.12 -0.84
C TYR A 188 -2.60 -3.65 -0.38
N VAL A 189 -3.66 -3.26 -1.08
CA VAL A 189 -5.00 -3.77 -0.81
C VAL A 189 -5.73 -4.06 -2.11
N TRP A 190 -6.32 -5.24 -2.18
CA TRP A 190 -7.24 -5.66 -3.23
C TRP A 190 -8.59 -6.00 -2.63
N THR A 191 -9.66 -5.61 -3.31
CA THR A 191 -11.02 -6.04 -2.99
C THR A 191 -11.61 -6.76 -4.17
N ILE A 192 -12.09 -7.96 -3.91
CA ILE A 192 -12.75 -8.84 -4.85
C ILE A 192 -14.24 -8.86 -4.54
N ASP A 193 -15.08 -8.92 -5.55
CA ASP A 193 -16.54 -8.97 -5.41
C ASP A 193 -17.10 -10.28 -5.98
N TYR A 194 -17.91 -10.97 -5.17
CA TYR A 194 -18.48 -12.28 -5.51
C TYR A 194 -19.45 -12.20 -6.71
N GLN A 195 -20.33 -11.19 -6.72
CA GLN A 195 -21.38 -11.06 -7.74
C GLN A 195 -20.80 -10.80 -9.13
N THR A 196 -19.82 -9.89 -9.20
CA THR A 196 -19.20 -9.50 -10.47
C THR A 196 -18.01 -10.36 -10.86
N LYS A 197 -17.51 -11.20 -9.93
CA LYS A 197 -16.33 -12.05 -10.10
C LYS A 197 -15.12 -11.26 -10.61
N LYS A 198 -14.91 -10.07 -10.05
CA LYS A 198 -13.86 -9.13 -10.46
C LYS A 198 -13.19 -8.46 -9.27
N ILE A 199 -12.00 -7.93 -9.51
CA ILE A 199 -11.35 -6.97 -8.61
C ILE A 199 -12.05 -5.61 -8.77
N VAL A 200 -12.75 -5.18 -7.71
CA VAL A 200 -13.54 -3.95 -7.71
C VAL A 200 -12.76 -2.76 -7.18
N PHE A 201 -11.72 -3.01 -6.39
CA PHE A 201 -10.85 -1.99 -5.82
C PHE A 201 -9.42 -2.52 -5.70
N HIS A 202 -8.46 -1.66 -6.04
CA HIS A 202 -7.05 -1.90 -5.80
C HIS A 202 -6.36 -0.57 -5.49
N ASN A 203 -5.60 -0.53 -4.40
CA ASN A 203 -4.78 0.62 -4.09
C ASN A 203 -3.51 0.17 -3.36
N LYS A 204 -2.46 0.97 -3.50
CA LYS A 204 -1.24 0.82 -2.73
C LYS A 204 -0.75 2.18 -2.27
N ASN A 205 -0.16 2.20 -1.09
CA ASN A 205 0.36 3.42 -0.50
C ASN A 205 1.70 3.12 0.17
N LEU A 206 2.71 3.91 -0.17
CA LEU A 206 3.99 3.96 0.53
C LEU A 206 4.01 5.22 1.41
N SER A 207 4.24 5.04 2.71
CA SER A 207 4.39 6.12 3.68
C SER A 207 5.65 5.93 4.52
N TYR A 208 6.32 7.01 4.89
CA TYR A 208 7.52 7.00 5.74
C TYR A 208 7.12 7.13 7.22
N ILE A 209 6.46 6.08 7.72
CA ILE A 209 5.91 5.95 9.08
C ILE A 209 6.40 4.65 9.73
N GLU A 210 6.26 4.53 11.05
CA GLU A 210 6.54 3.26 11.74
C GLU A 210 5.49 2.19 11.36
N PRO A 211 5.90 1.00 10.89
CA PRO A 211 4.99 -0.01 10.38
C PRO A 211 4.08 -0.65 11.44
N LEU A 212 4.35 -0.38 12.73
CA LEU A 212 3.62 -0.91 13.89
C LEU A 212 2.87 0.17 14.67
N ASP A 213 2.95 1.44 14.28
CA ASP A 213 2.18 2.50 14.94
C ASP A 213 0.73 2.43 14.47
N SER A 214 -0.17 1.94 15.33
CA SER A 214 -1.56 1.70 14.98
C SER A 214 -2.28 2.96 14.48
N LYS A 215 -1.94 4.14 15.00
CA LYS A 215 -2.59 5.40 14.57
C LYS A 215 -2.14 5.79 13.17
N GLU A 216 -0.83 5.70 12.90
CA GLU A 216 -0.28 5.99 11.58
C GLU A 216 -0.77 4.97 10.53
N ILE A 217 -0.85 3.68 10.90
CA ILE A 217 -1.38 2.63 10.03
C ILE A 217 -2.88 2.79 9.77
N SER A 218 -3.71 3.07 10.78
CA SER A 218 -5.13 3.38 10.57
C SER A 218 -5.32 4.57 9.64
N ASN A 219 -4.50 5.63 9.77
CA ASN A 219 -4.52 6.75 8.84
C ASN A 219 -4.08 6.36 7.42
N GLN A 220 -3.05 5.51 7.28
CA GLN A 220 -2.60 5.01 5.99
C GLN A 220 -3.71 4.18 5.30
N ILE A 221 -4.38 3.30 6.04
CA ILE A 221 -5.48 2.47 5.54
C ILE A 221 -6.71 3.32 5.20
N CYS A 222 -7.01 4.33 6.02
CA CYS A 222 -8.02 5.32 5.68
C CYS A 222 -7.76 5.95 4.30
N ASN A 223 -6.52 6.38 4.04
CA ASN A 223 -6.12 6.99 2.77
C ASN A 223 -6.21 6.00 1.59
N LEU A 224 -5.90 4.74 1.84
CA LEU A 224 -6.05 3.69 0.83
C LEU A 224 -7.51 3.57 0.42
N PHE A 225 -8.41 3.47 1.38
CA PHE A 225 -9.84 3.25 1.15
C PHE A 225 -10.66 4.51 0.87
N GLU A 226 -10.08 5.70 0.92
CA GLU A 226 -10.77 6.97 0.77
C GLU A 226 -11.56 6.99 -0.54
N GLY A 227 -12.87 7.19 -0.52
CA GLY A 227 -13.75 7.16 -1.68
C GLY A 227 -14.20 5.77 -2.13
N PHE A 228 -13.90 4.71 -1.37
CA PHE A 228 -14.43 3.36 -1.59
C PHE A 228 -15.14 2.82 -0.33
N TYR A 229 -14.41 2.64 0.78
CA TYR A 229 -14.98 2.31 2.08
C TYR A 229 -15.00 3.50 3.04
N THR A 230 -14.08 4.45 2.88
CA THR A 230 -13.93 5.59 3.81
C THR A 230 -14.13 6.94 3.13
N TYR A 231 -14.29 7.98 3.93
CA TYR A 231 -14.17 9.37 3.54
C TYR A 231 -13.51 10.17 4.66
N LYS A 232 -12.93 11.32 4.30
CA LYS A 232 -12.41 12.28 5.28
C LYS A 232 -13.36 13.45 5.44
N SER A 233 -13.60 13.85 6.68
CA SER A 233 -14.27 15.11 6.99
C SER A 233 -13.35 16.31 6.73
N GLN A 234 -13.89 17.52 6.83
CA GLN A 234 -13.14 18.77 6.69
C GLN A 234 -12.01 18.93 7.72
N ASN A 235 -12.13 18.31 8.90
CA ASN A 235 -11.08 18.32 9.93
C ASN A 235 -10.03 17.21 9.74
N GLY A 236 -10.11 16.45 8.64
CA GLY A 236 -9.19 15.36 8.31
C GLY A 236 -9.43 14.04 9.05
N SER A 237 -10.48 13.95 9.85
CA SER A 237 -10.86 12.70 10.53
C SER A 237 -11.41 11.69 9.54
N CYS A 238 -11.08 10.43 9.74
CA CYS A 238 -11.53 9.33 8.89
C CYS A 238 -12.86 8.75 9.36
N TYR A 239 -13.75 8.45 8.41
CA TYR A 239 -15.02 7.78 8.65
C TYR A 239 -15.22 6.69 7.60
N HIS A 240 -15.83 5.57 7.98
CA HIS A 240 -16.37 4.61 7.02
C HIS A 240 -17.77 5.04 6.54
N TYR A 241 -18.15 4.62 5.33
CA TYR A 241 -19.50 4.82 4.80
C TYR A 241 -20.55 3.93 5.47
#